data_AF-A0A3A9UCI2-F1
#
_entry.id   AF-A0A3A9UCI2-F1
#
_cell.length_a   1.000
_cell.length_b   1.000
_cell.length_c   1.000
_cell.angle_alpha   90.00
_cell.angle_beta   90.00
_cell.angle_gamma   90.00
#
_symmetry.space_group_name_H-M   'P 1'
#
loop_
_entity.id
_entity.type
_entity.pdbx_description
1 polymer ?
#
loop_
_entity_poly.entity_id
_entity_poly.type
_entity_poly.pdbx_seq_one_letter_code
_entity_poly.pdbx_strand_id
1 'polypeptide(L)'
;MNWSDVGNFLKENKTGVAGLVGSLLTGNVVGAVSAGASMVAQATGTTDPDQALAALQRNPDAMVRLEEIAAEREAELNRHLEATLSIELEHKKADNNDAQLSHSETQKTIRNGDNAEGAVKYIRPMHATLSLVAGIYYGLFTNQPDLLVLSAFLALPTAYAGLREIGKRNVLAFKSKV
;
A
#
# COMPACT_ATOMS: atom_id res chain seq x y z
N MET A 1 15.70 38.58 0.35
CA MET A 1 15.38 37.69 -0.79
C MET A 1 15.00 36.33 -0.23
N ASN A 2 14.25 35.50 -0.97
CA ASN A 2 13.75 34.20 -0.48
C ASN A 2 14.53 33.03 -1.11
N TRP A 3 14.49 31.86 -0.46
CA TRP A 3 15.06 30.62 -1.00
C TRP A 3 14.52 30.24 -2.39
N SER A 4 13.30 30.67 -2.72
CA SER A 4 12.71 30.55 -4.05
C SER A 4 13.51 31.28 -5.13
N ASP A 5 14.12 32.43 -4.80
CA ASP A 5 14.87 33.25 -5.75
C ASP A 5 16.22 32.59 -6.07
N VAL A 6 16.85 32.00 -5.04
CA VAL A 6 18.03 31.14 -5.20
C VAL A 6 17.69 29.92 -6.05
N GLY A 7 16.52 29.31 -5.80
CA GLY A 7 16.06 28.15 -6.57
C GLY A 7 15.75 28.47 -8.04
N ASN A 8 15.20 29.65 -8.33
CA ASN A 8 14.96 30.11 -9.70
C ASN A 8 16.29 30.29 -10.47
N PHE A 9 17.30 30.90 -9.83
CA PHE A 9 18.63 31.02 -10.43
C PHE A 9 19.27 29.65 -10.73
N LEU A 10 19.15 28.70 -9.81
CA LEU A 10 19.68 27.34 -10.01
C LEU A 10 18.93 26.57 -11.10
N LYS A 11 17.61 26.81 -11.27
CA LYS A 11 16.82 26.24 -12.37
C LYS A 11 17.22 26.77 -13.74
N GLU A 12 17.61 28.03 -13.82
CA GLU A 12 18.03 28.67 -15.08
C GLU A 12 19.41 28.19 -15.55
N ASN A 13 20.28 27.79 -14.61
CA ASN A 13 21.56 27.13 -14.89
C ASN A 13 21.38 25.64 -15.24
N LYS A 14 20.72 25.36 -16.38
CA LYS A 14 20.27 24.03 -16.87
C LYS A 14 21.32 22.92 -17.00
N THR A 15 22.57 23.13 -16.62
CA THR A 15 23.63 22.13 -16.65
C THR A 15 23.80 21.54 -15.25
N GLY A 16 23.45 20.27 -15.05
CA GLY A 16 23.81 19.48 -13.87
C GLY A 16 22.75 19.30 -12.78
N VAL A 17 23.17 18.67 -11.68
CA VAL A 17 22.32 18.27 -10.52
C VAL A 17 21.84 19.51 -9.73
N ALA A 18 22.48 20.67 -9.93
CA ALA A 18 22.09 21.96 -9.36
C ALA A 18 20.65 22.38 -9.75
N GLY A 19 20.19 22.03 -10.96
CA GLY A 19 18.81 22.29 -11.40
C GLY A 19 17.75 21.52 -10.59
N LEU A 20 18.10 20.34 -10.07
CA LEU A 20 17.23 19.56 -9.19
C LEU A 20 17.14 20.22 -7.81
N VAL A 21 18.26 20.73 -7.27
CA VAL A 21 18.28 21.54 -6.05
C VAL A 21 17.42 22.80 -6.21
N GLY A 22 17.48 23.46 -7.37
CA GLY A 22 16.60 24.59 -7.69
C GLY A 22 15.11 24.23 -7.71
N SER A 23 14.76 23.02 -8.14
CA SER A 23 13.40 22.49 -8.09
C SER A 23 12.92 22.22 -6.65
N LEU A 24 13.80 21.70 -5.79
CA LEU A 24 13.51 21.50 -4.37
C LEU A 24 13.24 22.84 -3.66
N LEU A 25 14.04 23.87 -3.96
CA LEU A 25 13.96 25.22 -3.38
C LEU A 25 12.73 26.03 -3.81
N THR A 26 12.17 25.72 -4.98
CA THR A 26 10.97 26.39 -5.53
C THR A 26 9.70 25.55 -5.33
N GLY A 27 9.81 24.37 -4.71
CA GLY A 27 8.69 23.48 -4.48
C GLY A 27 7.80 23.92 -3.31
N ASN A 28 6.57 23.41 -3.29
CA ASN A 28 5.58 23.74 -2.24
C ASN A 28 5.74 22.88 -0.96
N VAL A 29 6.67 21.92 -0.96
CA VAL A 29 6.89 21.02 0.16
C VAL A 29 7.98 21.60 1.05
N VAL A 30 7.61 22.07 2.24
CA VAL A 30 8.53 22.74 3.19
C VAL A 30 9.78 21.89 3.48
N GLY A 31 9.63 20.57 3.61
CA GLY A 31 10.75 19.64 3.82
C GLY A 31 11.71 19.55 2.63
N ALA A 32 11.19 19.66 1.40
CA ALA A 32 12.01 19.67 0.19
C ALA A 32 12.79 20.99 0.07
N VAL A 33 12.13 22.12 0.37
CA VAL A 33 12.75 23.44 0.39
C VAL A 33 13.87 23.49 1.43
N SER A 34 13.66 22.94 2.63
CA SER A 34 14.70 22.89 3.66
C SER A 34 15.89 22.01 3.28
N ALA A 35 15.65 20.88 2.59
CA ALA A 35 16.73 20.04 2.07
C ALA A 35 17.55 20.77 1.01
N GLY A 36 16.88 21.46 0.07
CA GLY A 36 17.51 22.33 -0.92
C GLY A 36 18.33 23.46 -0.29
N ALA A 37 17.77 24.15 0.70
CA ALA A 37 18.43 25.23 1.43
C ALA A 37 19.66 24.72 2.19
N SER A 38 19.58 23.54 2.80
CA SER A 38 20.71 22.93 3.49
C SER A 38 21.86 22.57 2.54
N MET A 39 21.55 22.09 1.32
CA MET A 39 22.58 21.80 0.32
C MET A 39 23.27 23.08 -0.15
N VAL A 40 22.51 24.12 -0.43
CA VAL A 40 23.06 25.43 -0.81
C VAL A 40 23.87 26.05 0.34
N ALA A 41 23.41 25.91 1.58
CA ALA A 41 24.15 26.43 2.73
C ALA A 41 25.47 25.69 2.97
N GLN A 42 25.53 24.38 2.73
CA GLN A 42 26.79 23.63 2.78
C GLN A 42 27.76 24.03 1.66
N ALA A 43 27.24 24.29 0.46
CA ALA A 43 28.08 24.70 -0.67
C ALA A 43 28.63 26.13 -0.52
N THR A 44 27.82 27.06 -0.01
CA THR A 44 28.15 28.49 0.08
C THR A 44 28.69 28.93 1.45
N GLY A 45 28.53 28.10 2.49
CA GLY A 45 28.94 28.40 3.87
C GLY A 45 28.01 29.36 4.62
N THR A 46 26.85 29.70 4.06
CA THR A 46 25.90 30.65 4.65
C THR A 46 24.46 30.14 4.55
N THR A 47 23.66 30.43 5.57
CA THR A 47 22.22 30.11 5.60
C THR A 47 21.35 31.29 5.16
N ASP A 48 21.97 32.41 4.81
CA ASP A 48 21.30 33.60 4.29
C ASP A 48 21.10 33.46 2.76
N PRO A 49 19.84 33.45 2.26
CA PRO A 49 19.54 33.31 0.83
C PRO A 49 20.19 34.38 -0.05
N ASP A 50 20.30 35.62 0.46
CA ASP A 50 20.88 36.74 -0.29
C ASP A 50 22.40 36.52 -0.49
N GLN A 51 23.08 36.11 0.58
CA GLN A 51 24.51 35.83 0.54
C GLN A 51 24.83 34.55 -0.24
N ALA A 52 23.96 33.53 -0.12
CA ALA A 52 24.09 32.29 -0.85
C ALA A 52 23.98 32.53 -2.36
N LEU A 53 22.99 33.31 -2.82
CA LEU A 53 22.88 33.65 -4.25
C LEU A 53 24.10 34.43 -4.73
N ALA A 54 24.54 35.42 -3.97
CA ALA A 54 25.72 36.20 -4.33
C ALA A 54 26.99 35.32 -4.40
N ALA A 55 27.13 34.35 -3.50
CA ALA A 55 28.22 33.39 -3.51
C ALA A 55 28.17 32.47 -4.74
N LEU A 56 26.99 31.95 -5.08
CA LEU A 56 26.79 31.10 -6.27
C LEU A 56 27.03 31.85 -7.58
N GLN A 57 26.67 33.14 -7.65
CA GLN A 57 26.88 33.98 -8.83
C GLN A 57 28.33 34.41 -9.02
N ARG A 58 29.04 34.68 -7.92
CA ARG A 58 30.41 35.24 -7.97
C ARG A 58 31.50 34.18 -7.93
N ASN A 59 31.19 32.99 -7.41
CA ASN A 59 32.17 31.94 -7.21
C ASN A 59 31.78 30.65 -7.95
N PRO A 60 32.45 30.30 -9.07
CA PRO A 60 32.21 29.04 -9.75
C PRO A 60 32.52 27.81 -8.89
N ASP A 61 33.45 27.91 -7.93
CA ASP A 61 33.77 26.81 -7.02
C ASP A 61 32.59 26.46 -6.09
N ALA A 62 31.74 27.43 -5.75
CA ALA A 62 30.54 27.19 -4.95
C ALA A 62 29.49 26.38 -5.73
N MET A 63 29.39 26.59 -7.05
CA MET A 63 28.53 25.80 -7.92
C MET A 63 29.04 24.35 -8.05
N VAL A 64 30.36 24.16 -8.23
CA VAL A 64 30.97 22.82 -8.30
C VAL A 64 30.74 22.07 -6.98
N ARG A 65 30.97 22.70 -5.83
CA ARG A 65 30.67 22.08 -4.52
C ARG A 65 29.21 21.72 -4.37
N LEU A 66 28.28 22.55 -4.85
CA LEU A 66 26.86 22.25 -4.80
C LEU A 66 26.52 21.01 -5.63
N GLU A 67 27.13 20.85 -6.80
CA GLU A 67 26.97 19.66 -7.63
C GLU A 67 27.53 18.40 -6.95
N GLU A 68 28.72 18.48 -6.34
CA GLU A 68 29.31 17.36 -5.58
C GLU A 68 28.39 16.91 -4.44
N ILE A 69 27.91 17.86 -3.62
CA ILE A 69 26.98 17.59 -2.51
C ILE A 69 25.68 16.96 -3.02
N ALA A 70 25.13 17.49 -4.12
CA ALA A 70 23.89 16.98 -4.69
C ALA A 70 24.05 15.56 -5.24
N ALA A 71 25.17 15.26 -5.91
CA ALA A 71 25.48 13.92 -6.41
C ALA A 71 25.70 12.90 -5.28
N GLU A 72 26.40 13.30 -4.20
CA GLU A 72 26.59 12.45 -3.02
C GLU A 72 25.24 12.11 -2.35
N ARG A 73 24.37 13.12 -2.20
CA ARG A 73 23.02 12.96 -1.65
C ARG A 73 22.14 12.07 -2.49
N GLU A 74 22.20 12.17 -3.82
CA GLU A 74 21.44 11.31 -4.72
C GLU A 74 21.88 9.84 -4.58
N ALA A 75 23.19 9.58 -4.50
CA ALA A 75 23.71 8.23 -4.27
C ALA A 75 23.35 7.67 -2.88
N GLU A 76 23.29 8.51 -1.85
CA GLU A 76 22.81 8.13 -0.52
C GLU A 76 21.30 7.82 -0.53
N LEU A 77 20.49 8.67 -1.14
CA LEU A 77 19.05 8.47 -1.31
C LEU A 77 18.78 7.13 -2.01
N ASN A 78 19.41 6.89 -3.17
CA ASN A 78 19.19 5.67 -3.93
C ASN A 78 19.49 4.41 -3.11
N ARG A 79 20.58 4.41 -2.33
CA ARG A 79 20.90 3.31 -1.40
C ARG A 79 19.86 3.15 -0.29
N HIS A 80 19.40 4.25 0.30
CA HIS A 80 18.38 4.21 1.34
C HIS A 80 17.01 3.74 0.81
N LEU A 81 16.66 4.15 -0.40
CA LEU A 81 15.44 3.74 -1.09
C LEU A 81 15.49 2.26 -1.43
N GLU A 82 16.60 1.76 -1.98
CA GLU A 82 16.81 0.34 -2.23
C GLU A 82 16.66 -0.49 -0.94
N ALA A 83 17.27 -0.04 0.16
CA ALA A 83 17.18 -0.72 1.45
C ALA A 83 15.75 -0.72 2.03
N THR A 84 15.02 0.40 1.89
CA THR A 84 13.64 0.50 2.39
C THR A 84 12.70 -0.36 1.57
N LEU A 85 12.85 -0.34 0.24
CA LEU A 85 12.06 -1.16 -0.68
C LEU A 85 12.35 -2.64 -0.49
N SER A 86 13.60 -3.04 -0.23
CA SER A 86 13.93 -4.44 0.02
C SER A 86 13.28 -4.96 1.31
N ILE A 87 13.35 -4.19 2.40
CA ILE A 87 12.68 -4.51 3.67
C ILE A 87 11.16 -4.63 3.47
N GLU A 88 10.55 -3.69 2.74
CA GLU A 88 9.11 -3.74 2.47
C GLU A 88 8.72 -4.95 1.62
N LEU A 89 9.54 -5.31 0.63
CA LEU A 89 9.33 -6.52 -0.16
C LEU A 89 9.45 -7.79 0.69
N GLU A 90 10.40 -7.84 1.63
CA GLU A 90 10.55 -8.97 2.56
C GLU A 90 9.33 -9.10 3.47
N HIS A 91 8.84 -8.00 4.04
CA HIS A 91 7.64 -7.99 4.87
C HIS A 91 6.42 -8.50 4.07
N LYS A 92 6.20 -7.95 2.87
CA LYS A 92 5.10 -8.39 1.99
C LYS A 92 5.22 -9.86 1.60
N LYS A 93 6.43 -10.39 1.41
CA LYS A 93 6.63 -11.83 1.15
C LYS A 93 6.28 -12.67 2.37
N ALA A 94 6.68 -12.24 3.57
CA ALA A 94 6.34 -12.92 4.81
C ALA A 94 4.82 -12.98 5.03
N ASP A 95 4.11 -11.85 4.85
CA ASP A 95 2.65 -11.79 4.98
C ASP A 95 1.93 -12.70 3.98
N ASN A 96 2.38 -12.69 2.72
CA ASN A 96 1.79 -13.56 1.69
C ASN A 96 2.05 -15.04 1.99
N ASN A 97 3.24 -15.38 2.48
CA ASN A 97 3.56 -16.76 2.85
C ASN A 97 2.71 -17.22 4.03
N ASP A 98 2.55 -16.40 5.07
CA ASP A 98 1.68 -16.70 6.21
C ASP A 98 0.22 -16.92 5.79
N ALA A 99 -0.31 -16.04 4.92
CA ALA A 99 -1.66 -16.20 4.37
C ALA A 99 -1.82 -17.51 3.58
N GLN A 100 -0.81 -17.88 2.77
CA GLN A 100 -0.81 -19.14 2.03
C GLN A 100 -0.74 -20.35 2.95
N LEU A 101 0.09 -20.30 4.01
CA LEU A 101 0.19 -21.36 5.01
C LEU A 101 -1.12 -21.54 5.77
N SER A 102 -1.74 -20.44 6.21
CA SER A 102 -3.05 -20.45 6.86
C SER A 102 -4.14 -21.08 5.97
N HIS A 103 -4.15 -20.74 4.67
CA HIS A 103 -5.03 -21.38 3.70
C HIS A 103 -4.73 -22.87 3.52
N SER A 104 -3.46 -23.26 3.48
CA SER A 104 -3.02 -24.65 3.36
C SER A 104 -3.47 -25.47 4.58
N GLU A 105 -3.25 -24.98 5.79
CA GLU A 105 -3.68 -25.63 7.03
C GLU A 105 -5.20 -25.77 7.08
N THR A 106 -5.94 -24.72 6.74
CA THR A 106 -7.41 -24.78 6.67
C THR A 106 -7.88 -25.87 5.69
N GLN A 107 -7.27 -25.94 4.51
CA GLN A 107 -7.61 -26.97 3.53
C GLN A 107 -7.23 -28.37 4.01
N LYS A 108 -6.09 -28.54 4.69
CA LYS A 108 -5.72 -29.82 5.31
C LYS A 108 -6.74 -30.24 6.35
N THR A 109 -7.17 -29.33 7.23
CA THR A 109 -8.22 -29.62 8.22
C THR A 109 -9.53 -30.05 7.56
N ILE A 110 -9.95 -29.37 6.47
CA ILE A 110 -11.15 -29.75 5.72
C ILE A 110 -10.99 -31.15 5.12
N ARG A 111 -9.89 -31.41 4.39
CA ARG A 111 -9.60 -32.72 3.79
C ARG A 111 -9.51 -33.83 4.83
N ASN A 112 -8.90 -33.57 5.97
CA ASN A 112 -8.83 -34.53 7.08
C ASN A 112 -10.22 -34.81 7.67
N GLY A 113 -11.07 -33.79 7.78
CA GLY A 113 -12.45 -33.96 8.21
C GLY A 113 -13.32 -34.70 7.18
N ASP A 114 -12.98 -34.62 5.90
CA ASP A 114 -13.69 -35.33 4.81
C ASP A 114 -13.21 -36.78 4.68
N ASN A 115 -11.92 -37.03 4.98
CA ASN A 115 -11.30 -38.36 5.01
C ASN A 115 -11.48 -39.10 6.35
N ALA A 116 -12.17 -38.50 7.32
CA ALA A 116 -12.38 -39.12 8.63
C ALA A 116 -13.19 -40.42 8.52
N GLU A 117 -12.74 -41.47 9.20
CA GLU A 117 -13.47 -42.73 9.28
C GLU A 117 -14.70 -42.62 10.20
N GLY A 118 -15.76 -43.37 9.88
CA GLY A 118 -16.97 -43.43 10.69
C GLY A 118 -18.02 -42.34 10.39
N ALA A 119 -18.81 -41.97 11.41
CA ALA A 119 -19.98 -41.09 11.26
C ALA A 119 -19.62 -39.59 11.09
N VAL A 120 -18.40 -39.20 11.49
CA VAL A 120 -17.97 -37.79 11.57
C VAL A 120 -18.01 -37.10 10.20
N LYS A 121 -17.70 -37.81 9.12
CA LYS A 121 -17.79 -37.29 7.74
C LYS A 121 -19.20 -36.87 7.31
N TYR A 122 -20.24 -37.44 7.92
CA TYR A 122 -21.63 -37.15 7.57
C TYR A 122 -22.25 -36.03 8.40
N ILE A 123 -21.72 -35.74 9.59
CA ILE A 123 -22.32 -34.78 10.54
C ILE A 123 -22.45 -33.37 9.91
N ARG A 124 -21.39 -32.87 9.26
CA ARG A 124 -21.41 -31.54 8.61
C ARG A 124 -22.42 -31.45 7.46
N PRO A 125 -22.42 -32.38 6.47
CA PRO A 125 -23.46 -32.44 5.43
C PRO A 125 -24.88 -32.61 6.00
N MET A 126 -25.04 -33.41 7.06
CA MET A 126 -26.35 -33.66 7.66
C MET A 126 -26.95 -32.41 8.30
N HIS A 127 -26.17 -31.63 9.06
CA HIS A 127 -26.65 -30.36 9.61
C HIS A 127 -27.09 -29.38 8.52
N ALA A 128 -26.31 -29.27 7.43
CA ALA A 128 -26.68 -28.44 6.28
C ALA A 128 -27.96 -28.94 5.61
N THR A 129 -28.09 -30.25 5.40
CA THR A 129 -29.27 -30.84 4.76
C THR A 129 -30.53 -30.68 5.61
N LEU A 130 -30.44 -30.94 6.92
CA LEU A 130 -31.55 -30.75 7.86
C LEU A 130 -32.00 -29.29 7.94
N SER A 131 -31.05 -28.35 7.98
CA SER A 131 -31.36 -26.92 7.98
C SER A 131 -32.03 -26.48 6.68
N LEU A 132 -31.62 -27.02 5.53
CA LEU A 132 -32.25 -26.76 4.24
C LEU A 132 -33.69 -27.26 4.21
N VAL A 133 -33.93 -28.50 4.63
CA VAL A 133 -35.27 -29.09 4.70
C VAL A 133 -36.17 -28.28 5.65
N ALA A 134 -35.65 -27.85 6.81
CA ALA A 134 -36.37 -27.01 7.75
C ALA A 134 -36.74 -25.64 7.15
N GLY A 135 -35.81 -25.00 6.43
CA GLY A 135 -36.06 -23.74 5.74
C GLY A 135 -37.11 -23.87 4.62
N ILE A 136 -37.03 -24.92 3.80
CA ILE A 136 -38.02 -25.22 2.75
C ILE A 136 -39.40 -25.47 3.38
N TYR A 137 -39.47 -26.28 4.44
CA TYR A 137 -40.71 -26.55 5.15
C TYR A 137 -41.31 -25.26 5.74
N TYR A 138 -40.49 -24.47 6.42
CA TYR A 138 -40.93 -23.21 7.01
C TYR A 138 -41.48 -22.23 5.96
N GLY A 139 -40.81 -22.09 4.82
CA GLY A 139 -41.23 -21.19 3.74
C GLY A 139 -42.49 -21.65 3.00
N LEU A 140 -42.71 -22.96 2.85
CA LEU A 140 -43.85 -23.50 2.09
C LEU A 140 -45.12 -23.70 2.94
N PHE A 141 -44.98 -24.00 4.23
CA PHE A 141 -46.11 -24.37 5.10
C PHE A 141 -46.50 -23.28 6.11
N THR A 142 -45.82 -22.12 6.11
CA THR A 142 -46.17 -20.96 6.94
C THR A 142 -46.81 -19.88 6.07
N ASN A 143 -48.01 -19.39 6.44
CA ASN A 143 -48.74 -18.39 5.66
C ASN A 143 -48.04 -17.02 5.56
N GLN A 144 -47.27 -16.65 6.58
CA GLN A 144 -46.47 -15.43 6.65
C GLN A 144 -45.11 -15.77 7.26
N PRO A 145 -44.16 -16.31 6.48
CA PRO A 145 -42.86 -16.68 7.00
C PRO A 145 -42.06 -15.42 7.34
N ASP A 146 -41.47 -15.37 8.54
CA ASP A 146 -40.53 -14.33 8.91
C ASP A 146 -39.22 -14.52 8.13
N LEU A 147 -38.80 -13.47 7.44
CA LEU A 147 -37.58 -13.45 6.64
C LEU A 147 -36.33 -13.74 7.48
N LEU A 148 -36.30 -13.29 8.74
CA LEU A 148 -35.17 -13.56 9.64
C LEU A 148 -35.06 -15.05 9.95
N VAL A 149 -36.18 -15.69 10.30
CA VAL A 149 -36.23 -17.12 10.60
C VAL A 149 -35.87 -17.96 9.36
N LEU A 150 -36.39 -17.58 8.19
CA LEU A 150 -36.06 -18.23 6.92
C LEU A 150 -34.56 -18.08 6.59
N SER A 151 -34.00 -16.89 6.76
CA SER A 151 -32.58 -16.62 6.52
C SER A 151 -31.67 -17.42 7.47
N ALA A 152 -32.08 -17.60 8.73
CA ALA A 152 -31.36 -18.42 9.70
C ALA A 152 -31.30 -19.90 9.28
N PHE A 153 -32.41 -20.47 8.78
CA PHE A 153 -32.42 -21.84 8.26
C PHE A 153 -31.59 -22.01 6.98
N LEU A 154 -31.48 -20.96 6.15
CA LEU A 154 -30.70 -21.00 4.91
C LEU A 154 -29.21 -20.67 5.09
N ALA A 155 -28.79 -20.20 6.28
CA ALA A 155 -27.40 -19.84 6.55
C ALA A 155 -26.43 -21.04 6.47
N LEU A 156 -26.78 -22.17 7.09
CA LEU A 156 -25.93 -23.37 7.09
C LEU A 156 -25.80 -24.02 5.69
N PRO A 157 -26.89 -24.22 4.92
CA PRO A 157 -26.81 -24.76 3.55
C PRO A 157 -25.98 -23.89 2.61
N THR A 158 -26.15 -22.57 2.69
CA THR A 158 -25.41 -21.63 1.82
C THR A 158 -23.94 -21.56 2.17
N ALA A 159 -23.60 -21.56 3.47
CA ALA A 159 -22.22 -21.64 3.93
C ALA A 159 -21.55 -22.97 3.52
N TYR A 160 -22.27 -24.09 3.63
CA TYR A 160 -21.76 -25.41 3.23
C TYR A 160 -21.54 -25.53 1.72
N ALA A 161 -22.45 -25.01 0.90
CA ALA A 161 -22.31 -24.98 -0.56
C ALA A 161 -21.23 -24.01 -1.05
N GLY A 162 -20.52 -23.33 -0.14
CA GLY A 162 -19.47 -22.39 -0.50
C GLY A 162 -19.99 -21.11 -1.15
N LEU A 163 -21.29 -20.78 -0.99
CA LEU A 163 -21.77 -19.43 -1.26
C LEU A 163 -21.12 -18.51 -0.22
N ARG A 164 -19.95 -17.99 -0.58
CA ARG A 164 -19.22 -17.01 0.22
C ARG A 164 -20.05 -15.74 0.31
N GLU A 165 -19.99 -15.13 1.48
CA GLU A 165 -20.43 -13.76 1.78
C GLU A 165 -20.36 -12.86 0.54
N ILE A 166 -21.46 -12.21 0.19
CA ILE A 166 -21.55 -11.31 -0.96
C ILE A 166 -20.47 -10.21 -0.89
N GLY A 167 -20.00 -9.84 0.30
CA GLY A 167 -18.88 -8.91 0.51
C GLY A 167 -17.51 -9.38 0.01
N LYS A 168 -17.31 -10.69 -0.21
CA LYS A 168 -16.09 -11.25 -0.84
C LYS A 168 -16.20 -11.40 -2.34
N ARG A 169 -17.38 -11.17 -2.94
CA ARG A 169 -17.43 -10.89 -4.38
C ARG A 169 -16.82 -9.51 -4.55
N ASN A 170 -15.70 -9.43 -5.27
CA ASN A 170 -15.14 -8.17 -5.72
C ASN A 170 -16.23 -7.43 -6.51
N VAL A 171 -17.02 -6.58 -5.86
CA VAL A 171 -18.07 -5.77 -6.48
C VAL A 171 -17.45 -4.78 -7.49
N LEU A 172 -16.12 -4.60 -7.41
CA LEU A 172 -15.30 -3.88 -8.38
C LEU A 172 -15.08 -4.63 -9.70
N ALA A 173 -15.21 -5.96 -9.74
CA ALA A 173 -15.03 -6.74 -10.97
C ALA A 173 -16.22 -6.60 -11.96
N PHE A 174 -17.37 -6.11 -11.48
CA PHE A 174 -18.57 -5.90 -12.30
C PHE A 174 -18.84 -4.42 -12.61
N LYS A 175 -17.94 -3.50 -12.24
CA LYS A 175 -18.03 -2.06 -12.55
C LYS A 175 -17.23 -1.63 -13.79
N SER A 176 -16.98 -2.53 -14.74
CA SER A 176 -16.44 -2.20 -16.06
C SER A 176 -17.48 -2.40 -17.16
N LYS A 177 -18.56 -1.63 -17.10
CA LYS A 177 -19.36 -1.11 -18.24
C LYS A 177 -20.70 -0.59 -17.73
N VAL A 178 -20.74 0.71 -17.42
CA VAL A 178 -21.78 1.64 -17.90
C VAL A 178 -21.07 2.94 -18.21
#